data_AF-A0A2V9DES9-F1
#
_entry.id   AF-A0A2V9DES9-F1
#
_cell.length_a   1.000
_cell.length_b   1.000
_cell.length_c   1.000
_cell.angle_alpha   90.00
_cell.angle_beta   90.00
_cell.angle_gamma   90.00
#
_symmetry.space_group_name_H-M   'P 1'
#
loop_
_entity.id
_entity.type
_entity.pdbx_description
1 polymer ?
#
loop_
_entity_poly.entity_id
_entity_poly.type
_entity_poly.pdbx_seq_one_letter_code
_entity_poly.pdbx_strand_id
1 'polypeptide(L)'
;MDGPRGETPNCQQIERLLVFFACEELSAEERAAVEHHVGQCPACAASLASELRLQQVLAAIGPPAERLDPHGRLLAQCRSELGEALDDAAQKPVRARWLLPVLPANWFVLRPAWSAALLILIGMALGSVVPQWYSSQMTQRPDAVTMKVSAPPRLSQQDLETMGIAAINWNAGGSFGSPSVELHLTAEKPMELQGSLDDMDVKRVLTFVVQNGQRFDSGVRLDSLELLRRRSSDTEVRQAFCIAARKDRNPGVRLKALEALRGFEQDDAVRLTLLDALQNDDCPGVRVEAINALQTVMRAMGEKGISPQDQGLVNVLRDRMQRDPNNYIRMQSAAAIRQLGPRELH
;
A
#
# COMPACT_ATOMS: atom_id res chain seq x y z
N MET A 1 38.81 45.93 45.44
CA MET A 1 38.05 44.94 44.64
C MET A 1 36.78 44.68 45.42
N ASP A 2 35.75 45.46 45.11
CA ASP A 2 34.44 45.36 45.76
C ASP A 2 33.69 44.16 45.18
N GLY A 3 33.46 43.14 46.01
CA GLY A 3 32.56 42.04 45.68
C GLY A 3 31.11 42.55 45.59
N PRO A 4 30.29 42.03 44.65
CA PRO A 4 28.93 42.50 44.50
C PRO A 4 28.12 42.12 45.76
N ARG A 5 27.44 43.13 46.30
CA ARG A 5 26.54 43.03 47.45
C ARG A 5 25.41 42.04 47.10
N GLY A 6 25.20 41.04 47.96
CA GLY A 6 24.11 40.08 47.81
C GLY A 6 22.75 40.75 47.96
N GLU A 7 22.12 41.07 46.82
CA GLU A 7 20.69 41.35 46.78
C GLU A 7 19.94 40.04 47.05
N THR A 8 19.10 40.04 48.09
CA THR A 8 18.17 38.94 48.33
C THR A 8 17.24 38.84 47.13
N PRO A 9 17.20 37.71 46.40
CA PRO A 9 16.40 37.59 45.20
C PRO A 9 14.91 37.75 45.52
N ASN A 10 14.21 38.47 44.65
CA ASN A 10 12.77 38.68 44.79
C ASN A 10 11.99 37.43 44.34
N CYS A 11 10.71 37.34 44.69
CA CYS A 11 9.88 36.17 44.35
C CYS A 11 9.85 35.90 42.83
N GLN A 12 9.88 36.94 42.00
CA GLN A 12 9.81 36.80 40.54
C GLN A 12 11.08 36.16 39.95
N GLN A 13 12.24 36.43 40.53
CA GLN A 13 13.51 35.80 40.17
C GLN A 13 13.53 34.34 40.61
N ILE A 14 13.06 34.06 41.83
CA ILE A 14 13.01 32.70 42.37
C ILE A 14 12.04 31.83 41.58
N GLU A 15 10.86 32.33 41.21
CA GLU A 15 9.85 31.59 40.43
C GLU A 15 10.40 31.07 39.10
N ARG A 16 11.27 31.85 38.43
CA ARG A 16 11.94 31.43 37.18
C ARG A 16 12.97 30.31 37.38
N LEU A 17 13.49 30.16 38.58
CA LEU A 17 14.51 29.15 38.92
C LEU A 17 13.90 27.83 39.43
N LEU A 18 12.61 27.79 39.76
CA LEU A 18 11.97 26.61 40.38
C LEU A 18 11.95 25.38 39.46
N VAL A 19 11.70 25.56 38.17
CA VAL A 19 11.72 24.46 37.18
C VAL A 19 13.13 23.87 37.07
N PHE A 20 14.14 24.74 36.96
CA PHE A 20 15.54 24.32 36.91
C PHE A 20 16.01 23.67 38.23
N PHE A 21 15.47 24.12 39.37
CA PHE A 21 15.71 23.48 40.66
C PHE A 21 15.15 22.06 40.69
N ALA A 22 13.92 21.84 40.19
CA ALA A 22 13.30 20.52 40.12
C ALA A 22 14.06 19.56 39.19
N CYS A 23 14.57 20.07 38.06
CA CYS A 23 15.38 19.30 37.11
C CYS A 23 16.84 19.10 37.54
N GLU A 24 17.26 19.61 38.70
CA GLU A 24 18.66 19.59 39.17
C GLU A 24 19.67 20.31 38.25
N GLU A 25 19.23 21.33 37.52
CA GLU A 25 20.04 22.07 36.52
C GLU A 25 20.63 23.40 37.02
N LEU A 26 20.43 23.75 38.29
CA LEU A 26 20.96 24.98 38.89
C LEU A 26 22.41 24.86 39.34
N SER A 27 23.16 25.96 39.28
CA SER A 27 24.47 26.06 39.93
C SER A 27 24.33 25.99 41.47
N ALA A 28 25.42 25.66 42.17
CA ALA A 28 25.41 25.57 43.63
C ALA A 28 25.01 26.89 44.32
N GLU A 29 25.38 28.03 43.74
CA GLU A 29 25.04 29.37 44.26
C GLU A 29 23.54 29.66 44.09
N GLU A 30 22.98 29.40 42.90
CA GLU A 30 21.55 29.60 42.62
C GLU A 30 20.67 28.67 43.45
N ARG A 31 21.12 27.42 43.63
CA ARG A 31 20.44 26.43 44.45
C ARG A 31 20.33 26.91 45.90
N ALA A 32 21.43 27.39 46.48
CA ALA A 32 21.45 27.92 47.84
C ALA A 32 20.52 29.15 47.99
N ALA A 33 20.45 30.00 46.97
CA ALA A 33 19.55 31.16 46.94
C ALA A 33 18.07 30.75 46.92
N VAL A 34 17.71 29.74 46.12
CA VAL A 34 16.34 29.18 46.08
C VAL A 34 15.97 28.52 47.40
N GLU A 35 16.84 27.69 47.98
CA GLU A 35 16.61 27.03 49.28
C GLU A 35 16.41 28.04 50.40
N HIS A 36 17.24 29.10 50.43
CA HIS A 36 17.12 30.17 51.42
C HIS A 36 15.79 30.93 51.30
N HIS A 37 15.40 31.31 50.08
CA HIS A 37 14.17 32.08 49.85
C HIS A 37 12.90 31.24 50.10
N VAL A 38 12.87 29.99 49.65
CA VAL A 38 11.74 29.07 49.86
C VAL A 38 11.53 28.78 51.34
N GLY A 39 12.60 28.74 52.15
CA GLY A 39 12.50 28.63 53.60
C GLY A 39 11.81 29.81 54.30
N GLN A 40 11.73 30.97 53.64
CA GLN A 40 11.16 32.21 54.21
C GLN A 40 9.86 32.65 53.53
N CYS A 41 9.55 32.14 52.33
CA CYS A 41 8.40 32.54 51.52
C CYS A 41 7.44 31.37 51.25
N PRO A 42 6.24 31.32 51.87
CA PRO A 42 5.31 30.21 51.72
C PRO A 42 4.72 30.10 50.29
N ALA A 43 4.62 31.21 49.56
CA ALA A 43 4.14 31.21 48.19
C ALA A 43 5.11 30.51 47.24
N CYS A 44 6.41 30.82 47.35
CA CYS A 44 7.44 30.15 46.54
C CYS A 44 7.62 28.68 46.94
N ALA A 45 7.41 28.34 48.22
CA ALA A 45 7.38 26.95 48.68
C ALA A 45 6.25 26.14 48.04
N ALA A 46 5.06 26.73 47.90
CA ALA A 46 3.93 26.10 47.23
C ALA A 46 4.21 25.87 45.73
N SER A 47 4.79 26.87 45.04
CA SER A 47 5.19 26.74 43.63
C SER A 47 6.26 25.67 43.42
N LEU A 48 7.25 25.57 44.30
CA LEU A 48 8.26 24.51 44.23
C LEU A 48 7.63 23.12 44.41
N ALA A 49 6.67 22.99 45.34
CA ALA A 49 5.97 21.73 45.56
C ALA A 49 5.13 21.30 44.34
N SER A 50 4.58 22.24 43.56
CA SER A 50 3.90 21.91 42.30
C SER A 50 4.87 21.39 41.22
N GLU A 51 6.05 22.01 41.08
CA GLU A 51 7.06 21.56 40.10
C GLU A 51 7.57 20.14 40.42
N LEU A 52 7.89 19.88 41.68
CA LEU A 52 8.33 18.54 42.12
C LEU A 52 7.24 17.48 41.93
N ARG A 53 5.96 17.84 42.13
CA ARG A 53 4.83 16.92 41.90
C ARG A 53 4.68 16.60 40.40
N LEU A 54 4.83 17.60 39.53
CA LEU A 54 4.79 17.39 38.08
C LEU A 54 5.92 16.45 37.63
N GLN A 55 7.14 16.67 38.11
CA GLN A 55 8.29 15.82 37.83
C GLN A 55 8.06 14.37 38.29
N GLN A 56 7.47 14.16 39.48
CA GLN A 56 7.13 12.82 39.96
C GLN A 56 6.11 12.11 39.05
N VAL A 57 5.10 12.82 38.55
CA VAL A 57 4.13 12.27 37.61
C VAL A 57 4.81 11.90 36.29
N LEU A 58 5.67 12.77 35.76
CA LEU A 58 6.40 12.50 34.52
C LEU A 58 7.40 11.34 34.67
N ALA A 59 8.08 11.21 35.81
CA ALA A 59 8.97 10.10 36.09
C ALA A 59 8.22 8.77 36.29
N ALA A 60 7.00 8.81 36.84
CA ALA A 60 6.13 7.63 36.95
C ALA A 60 5.59 7.17 35.59
N ILE A 61 5.44 8.09 34.64
CA ILE A 61 5.20 7.80 33.21
C ILE A 61 6.56 7.50 32.57
N GLY A 62 7.18 6.38 32.97
CA GLY A 62 8.52 5.99 32.53
C GLY A 62 8.71 6.04 31.00
N PRO A 63 9.96 6.19 30.52
CA PRO A 63 10.26 6.38 29.10
C PRO A 63 9.67 5.26 28.24
N PRO A 64 9.02 5.58 27.10
CA PRO A 64 8.43 4.57 26.19
C PRO A 64 9.47 3.63 25.56
N ALA A 65 10.77 3.91 25.72
CA ALA A 65 11.86 3.12 25.16
C ALA A 65 12.10 1.78 25.88
N GLU A 66 11.69 1.64 27.14
CA GLU A 66 11.93 0.43 27.94
C GLU A 66 10.78 -0.58 27.92
N ARG A 67 9.65 -0.21 27.28
CA ARG A 67 8.62 -1.15 26.81
C ARG A 67 8.85 -1.55 25.36
N LEU A 68 10.11 -1.83 24.98
CA LEU A 68 10.37 -2.68 23.83
C LEU A 68 9.94 -4.10 24.18
N ASP A 69 8.65 -4.34 23.97
CA ASP A 69 8.00 -5.64 23.92
C ASP A 69 8.94 -6.65 23.24
N PRO A 70 9.27 -7.80 23.86
CA PRO A 70 10.01 -8.89 23.21
C PRO A 70 9.44 -9.24 21.82
N HIS A 71 8.13 -9.05 21.64
CA HIS A 71 7.45 -9.23 20.36
C HIS A 71 7.85 -8.17 19.30
N GLY A 72 8.20 -6.95 19.67
CA GLY A 72 8.67 -5.91 18.75
C GLY A 72 10.04 -6.22 18.15
N ARG A 73 10.97 -6.73 18.97
CA ARG A 73 12.28 -7.21 18.48
C ARG A 73 12.14 -8.46 17.63
N LEU A 74 11.30 -9.42 18.04
CA LEU A 74 10.99 -10.60 17.25
C LEU A 74 10.35 -10.23 15.90
N LEU A 75 9.42 -9.27 15.86
CA LEU A 75 8.82 -8.81 14.60
C LEU A 75 9.82 -8.10 13.69
N ALA A 76 10.71 -7.28 14.25
CA ALA A 76 11.78 -6.65 13.48
C ALA A 76 12.74 -7.69 12.90
N GLN A 77 13.09 -8.70 13.69
CA GLN A 77 13.93 -9.81 13.26
C GLN A 77 13.25 -10.66 12.17
N CYS A 78 11.99 -11.07 12.37
CA CYS A 78 11.23 -11.81 11.36
C CYS A 78 11.08 -11.02 10.06
N ARG A 79 10.94 -9.68 10.12
CA ARG A 79 10.89 -8.82 8.92
C ARG A 79 12.23 -8.77 8.20
N SER A 80 13.32 -8.69 8.96
CA SER A 80 14.67 -8.72 8.40
C SER A 80 14.94 -10.07 7.72
N GLU A 81 14.68 -11.18 8.42
CA GLU A 81 14.87 -12.55 7.90
C GLU A 81 13.99 -12.83 6.68
N LEU A 82 12.75 -12.32 6.67
CA LEU A 82 11.87 -12.42 5.50
C LEU A 82 12.37 -11.57 4.33
N GLY A 83 12.87 -10.36 4.58
CA GLY A 83 13.46 -9.51 3.55
C GLY A 83 14.66 -10.19 2.90
N GLU A 84 15.55 -10.75 3.71
CA GLU A 84 16.73 -11.48 3.25
C GLU A 84 16.34 -12.74 2.47
N ALA A 85 15.34 -13.50 2.93
CA ALA A 85 14.83 -14.66 2.19
C ALA A 85 14.16 -14.30 0.85
N LEU A 86 13.50 -13.15 0.76
CA LEU A 86 12.92 -12.64 -0.47
C LEU A 86 14.00 -12.16 -1.45
N ASP A 87 15.03 -11.47 -0.95
CA ASP A 87 16.17 -11.05 -1.75
C ASP A 87 16.96 -12.24 -2.28
N ASP A 88 17.18 -13.28 -1.46
CA ASP A 88 17.79 -14.55 -1.88
C ASP A 88 16.94 -15.29 -2.91
N ALA A 89 15.61 -15.27 -2.76
CA ALA A 89 14.70 -15.87 -3.73
C ALA A 89 14.65 -15.08 -5.04
N ALA A 90 14.75 -13.76 -4.99
CA ALA A 90 14.83 -12.88 -6.16
C ALA A 90 16.19 -12.99 -6.87
N GLN A 91 17.26 -13.23 -6.12
CA GLN A 91 18.62 -13.39 -6.63
C GLN A 91 18.93 -14.79 -7.15
N LYS A 92 18.14 -15.82 -6.80
CA LYS A 92 18.27 -17.15 -7.43
C LYS A 92 17.91 -17.04 -8.91
N PRO A 93 18.86 -17.14 -9.85
CA PRO A 93 18.52 -17.18 -11.25
C PRO A 93 17.85 -18.54 -11.52
N VAL A 94 16.53 -18.55 -11.65
CA VAL A 94 15.75 -19.72 -12.12
C VAL A 94 16.05 -20.04 -13.61
N ARG A 95 17.11 -19.47 -14.19
CA ARG A 95 17.50 -19.63 -15.59
C ARG A 95 19.02 -19.83 -15.76
N ALA A 96 19.56 -20.89 -15.17
CA ALA A 96 20.90 -21.38 -15.53
C ALA A 96 21.07 -22.90 -15.42
N ARG A 97 19.99 -23.67 -15.25
CA ARG A 97 20.06 -25.14 -15.08
C ARG A 97 19.57 -25.95 -16.29
N TRP A 98 19.23 -25.30 -17.40
CA TRP A 98 18.72 -25.96 -18.62
C TRP A 98 19.53 -25.71 -19.90
N LEU A 99 20.71 -25.07 -19.83
CA LEU A 99 21.44 -24.67 -21.05
C LEU A 99 22.93 -25.05 -21.14
N LEU A 100 23.43 -26.00 -20.37
CA LEU A 100 24.77 -26.56 -20.61
C LEU A 100 24.79 -28.08 -20.37
N PRO A 101 24.90 -28.92 -21.43
CA PRO A 101 25.45 -30.25 -21.24
C PRO A 101 26.94 -30.08 -20.89
N VAL A 102 27.40 -30.90 -19.96
CA VAL A 102 28.77 -30.96 -19.44
C VAL A 102 29.78 -31.05 -20.60
N LEU A 103 30.43 -29.94 -20.94
CA LEU A 103 31.64 -29.96 -21.76
C LEU A 103 32.82 -30.29 -20.84
N PRO A 104 33.56 -31.39 -21.06
CA PRO A 104 34.73 -31.69 -20.25
C PRO A 104 35.79 -30.61 -20.50
N ALA A 105 36.13 -29.88 -19.43
CA ALA A 105 37.10 -28.78 -19.41
C ALA A 105 38.55 -29.19 -19.77
N ASN A 106 38.76 -30.40 -20.32
CA ASN A 106 40.06 -30.99 -20.58
C ASN A 106 40.42 -31.11 -22.08
N TRP A 107 39.59 -30.60 -23.00
CA TRP A 107 39.86 -30.68 -24.45
C TRP A 107 40.69 -29.53 -25.03
N PHE A 108 40.72 -28.37 -24.37
CA PHE A 108 41.34 -27.16 -24.93
C PHE A 108 42.85 -26.99 -24.64
N VAL A 109 43.48 -27.95 -23.96
CA VAL A 109 44.90 -27.81 -23.57
C VAL A 109 45.89 -28.34 -24.63
N LEU A 110 45.41 -28.96 -25.72
CA LEU A 110 46.29 -29.38 -26.82
C LEU A 110 45.92 -28.69 -28.14
N ARG A 111 46.70 -27.63 -28.47
CA ARG A 111 46.92 -26.98 -29.80
C ARG A 111 46.29 -25.57 -29.95
N PRO A 112 47.04 -24.50 -29.61
CA PRO A 112 46.54 -23.11 -29.67
C PRO A 112 46.21 -22.59 -31.08
N ALA A 113 46.63 -23.29 -32.14
CA ALA A 113 46.30 -22.91 -33.52
C ALA A 113 44.82 -23.19 -33.89
N TRP A 114 44.22 -24.23 -33.31
CA TRP A 114 42.84 -24.61 -33.63
C TRP A 114 41.81 -23.73 -32.91
N SER A 115 42.14 -23.23 -31.71
CA SER A 115 41.31 -22.26 -30.99
C SER A 115 41.22 -20.92 -31.72
N ALA A 116 42.30 -20.45 -32.35
CA ALA A 116 42.29 -19.22 -33.14
C ALA A 116 41.41 -19.38 -34.40
N ALA A 117 41.54 -20.49 -35.12
CA ALA A 117 40.71 -20.77 -36.29
C ALA A 117 39.22 -20.91 -35.94
N LEU A 118 38.89 -21.57 -34.81
CA LEU A 118 37.52 -21.70 -34.34
C LEU A 118 36.93 -20.34 -33.94
N LEU A 119 37.68 -19.49 -33.25
CA LEU A 119 37.22 -18.14 -32.88
C LEU A 119 36.99 -17.26 -34.10
N ILE A 120 37.82 -17.37 -35.14
CA ILE A 120 37.62 -16.65 -36.40
C ILE A 120 36.36 -17.17 -37.12
N LEU A 121 36.15 -18.48 -37.17
CA LEU A 121 34.94 -19.07 -37.79
C LEU A 121 33.67 -18.71 -37.02
N ILE A 122 33.70 -18.73 -35.69
CA ILE A 122 32.59 -18.30 -34.84
C ILE A 122 32.33 -16.80 -35.03
N GLY A 123 33.39 -15.98 -35.03
CA GLY A 123 33.29 -14.54 -35.32
C GLY A 123 32.73 -14.23 -36.71
N MET A 124 33.08 -15.02 -37.73
CA MET A 124 32.56 -14.88 -39.09
C MET A 124 31.10 -15.36 -39.20
N ALA A 125 30.74 -16.44 -38.51
CA ALA A 125 29.36 -16.91 -38.43
C ALA A 125 28.46 -15.90 -37.72
N LEU A 126 28.85 -15.42 -36.52
CA LEU A 126 28.14 -14.35 -35.82
C LEU A 126 28.12 -13.04 -36.63
N GLY A 127 29.23 -12.68 -37.28
CA GLY A 127 29.34 -11.50 -38.13
C GLY A 127 28.48 -11.54 -39.40
N SER A 128 28.11 -12.72 -39.89
CA SER A 128 27.20 -12.87 -41.04
C SER A 128 25.71 -12.92 -40.65
N VAL A 129 25.39 -13.44 -39.45
CA VAL A 129 24.00 -13.65 -39.01
C VAL A 129 23.44 -12.41 -38.30
N VAL A 130 24.27 -11.67 -37.55
CA VAL A 130 23.86 -10.47 -36.80
C VAL A 130 23.41 -9.32 -37.73
N PRO A 131 24.07 -9.01 -38.86
CA PRO A 131 23.60 -7.96 -39.76
C PRO A 131 22.28 -8.33 -40.46
N GLN A 132 22.05 -9.61 -40.74
CA GLN A 132 20.83 -10.11 -41.38
C GLN A 132 19.62 -10.04 -40.43
N TRP A 133 19.84 -10.37 -39.16
CA TRP A 133 18.82 -10.28 -38.12
C TRP A 133 18.52 -8.80 -37.77
N TYR A 134 19.55 -7.97 -37.67
CA TYR A 134 19.40 -6.52 -37.46
C TYR A 134 18.77 -5.81 -38.67
N SER A 135 19.14 -6.19 -39.91
CA SER A 135 18.48 -5.68 -41.11
C SER A 135 17.03 -6.14 -41.21
N SER A 136 16.70 -7.36 -40.76
CA SER A 136 15.32 -7.86 -40.78
C SER A 136 14.40 -7.15 -39.78
N GLN A 137 14.95 -6.56 -38.72
CA GLN A 137 14.22 -5.66 -37.81
C GLN A 137 14.18 -4.20 -38.31
N MET A 138 15.05 -3.81 -39.25
CA MET A 138 15.18 -2.42 -39.69
C MET A 138 14.86 -2.15 -41.17
N THR A 139 14.43 -3.17 -41.93
CA THR A 139 13.79 -2.97 -43.23
C THR A 139 12.29 -2.74 -43.05
N GLN A 140 11.94 -1.52 -42.62
CA GLN A 140 10.74 -0.90 -43.15
C GLN A 140 10.93 -0.71 -44.66
N ARG A 141 9.94 -1.21 -45.40
CA ARG A 141 9.82 -1.28 -46.85
C ARG A 141 10.15 0.03 -47.58
N PRO A 142 10.68 -0.02 -48.82
CA PRO A 142 10.49 1.06 -49.78
C PRO A 142 9.05 0.99 -50.33
N ASP A 143 8.35 2.13 -50.26
CA ASP A 143 7.20 2.57 -51.05
C ASP A 143 6.36 1.50 -51.75
N ALA A 144 5.55 0.79 -50.98
CA ALA A 144 4.24 0.35 -51.47
C ALA A 144 3.22 1.31 -50.86
N VAL A 145 2.53 2.07 -51.72
CA VAL A 145 1.33 2.83 -51.36
C VAL A 145 0.30 1.82 -50.84
N THR A 146 0.41 1.54 -49.55
CA THR A 146 -0.56 0.78 -48.81
C THR A 146 -1.53 1.84 -48.35
N MET A 147 -2.77 1.82 -48.84
CA MET A 147 -3.83 2.59 -48.21
C MET A 147 -3.76 2.27 -46.71
N LYS A 148 -3.35 3.27 -45.93
CA LYS A 148 -3.33 3.20 -44.47
C LYS A 148 -4.79 3.23 -44.05
N VAL A 149 -5.46 2.08 -44.12
CA VAL A 149 -6.71 1.87 -43.41
C VAL A 149 -6.31 1.85 -41.94
N SER A 150 -6.27 3.04 -41.34
CA SER A 150 -6.27 3.24 -39.90
C SER A 150 -7.62 2.77 -39.36
N ALA A 151 -7.84 1.46 -39.35
CA ALA A 151 -8.76 0.86 -38.42
C ALA A 151 -7.89 0.39 -37.24
N PRO A 152 -8.03 0.95 -36.02
CA PRO A 152 -7.44 0.31 -34.86
C PRO A 152 -7.95 -1.13 -34.81
N PRO A 153 -7.08 -2.14 -34.58
CA PRO A 153 -7.52 -3.52 -34.49
C PRO A 153 -8.57 -3.60 -33.39
N ARG A 154 -9.83 -3.83 -33.78
CA ARG A 154 -10.92 -3.95 -32.80
C ARG A 154 -10.68 -5.22 -32.01
N LEU A 155 -10.38 -5.05 -30.73
CA LEU A 155 -10.15 -6.15 -29.81
C LEU A 155 -11.43 -6.99 -29.69
N SER A 156 -11.42 -8.23 -30.21
CA SER A 156 -12.59 -9.10 -30.16
C SER A 156 -12.70 -9.81 -28.81
N GLN A 157 -13.89 -10.33 -28.48
CA GLN A 157 -14.07 -11.10 -27.26
C GLN A 157 -13.23 -12.39 -27.25
N GLN A 158 -13.06 -13.03 -28.41
CA GLN A 158 -12.24 -14.22 -28.56
C GLN A 158 -10.74 -13.94 -28.30
N ASP A 159 -10.28 -12.74 -28.66
CA ASP A 159 -8.92 -12.29 -28.35
C ASP A 159 -8.73 -12.13 -26.83
N LEU A 160 -9.70 -11.55 -26.12
CA LEU A 160 -9.67 -11.43 -24.64
C LEU A 160 -9.67 -12.81 -23.94
N GLU A 161 -10.40 -13.77 -24.49
CA GLU A 161 -10.52 -15.11 -23.94
C GLU A 161 -9.24 -15.94 -24.07
N THR A 162 -8.40 -15.65 -25.07
CA THR A 162 -7.15 -16.35 -25.33
C THR A 162 -5.90 -15.57 -24.91
N MET A 163 -6.00 -14.26 -24.66
CA MET A 163 -4.85 -13.44 -24.27
C MET A 163 -4.35 -13.72 -22.84
N GLY A 164 -3.04 -13.56 -22.66
CA GLY A 164 -2.37 -13.22 -21.41
C GLY A 164 -1.91 -11.76 -21.42
N ILE A 165 -1.51 -11.26 -20.26
CA ILE A 165 -0.88 -9.93 -20.13
C ILE A 165 0.53 -10.13 -19.58
N ALA A 166 1.51 -9.63 -20.33
CA ALA A 166 2.92 -9.72 -19.95
C ALA A 166 3.36 -8.51 -19.12
N ALA A 167 2.89 -7.30 -19.47
CA ALA A 167 3.24 -6.07 -18.78
C ALA A 167 2.15 -5.01 -18.92
N ILE A 168 2.04 -4.16 -17.89
CA ILE A 168 1.22 -2.94 -17.87
C ILE A 168 2.17 -1.79 -17.52
N ASN A 169 2.35 -0.86 -18.45
CA ASN A 169 3.18 0.32 -18.25
C ASN A 169 2.32 1.58 -18.23
N TRP A 170 2.50 2.39 -17.20
CA TRP A 170 1.83 3.69 -17.08
C TRP A 170 2.79 4.83 -17.41
N ASN A 171 2.44 5.60 -18.43
CA ASN A 171 3.17 6.78 -18.84
C ASN A 171 2.35 8.00 -18.42
N ALA A 172 2.73 8.65 -17.32
CA ALA A 172 1.97 9.78 -16.75
C ALA A 172 1.87 11.02 -17.65
N GLY A 173 2.59 11.05 -18.77
CA GLY A 173 2.72 12.22 -19.63
C GLY A 173 3.65 13.26 -18.98
N GLY A 174 4.70 13.68 -19.68
CA GLY A 174 5.52 14.81 -19.23
C GLY A 174 4.78 16.14 -19.35
N SER A 175 5.46 17.26 -19.15
CA SER A 175 4.88 18.62 -19.21
C SER A 175 4.12 18.97 -20.51
N PHE A 176 4.25 18.17 -21.57
CA PHE A 176 3.57 18.34 -22.86
C PHE A 176 2.95 17.04 -23.42
N GLY A 177 2.97 15.93 -22.67
CA GLY A 177 2.45 14.64 -23.12
C GLY A 177 1.15 14.27 -22.42
N SER A 178 0.19 13.70 -23.16
CA SER A 178 -1.00 13.14 -22.54
C SER A 178 -0.66 11.84 -21.80
N PRO A 179 -1.28 11.57 -20.64
CA PRO A 179 -1.11 10.30 -19.96
C PRO A 179 -1.58 9.14 -20.84
N SER A 180 -0.80 8.06 -20.90
CA SER A 180 -1.12 6.85 -21.66
C SER A 180 -0.77 5.58 -20.89
N VAL A 181 -1.55 4.53 -21.14
CA VAL A 181 -1.32 3.16 -20.70
C VAL A 181 -0.81 2.39 -21.90
N GLU A 182 0.24 1.61 -21.69
CA GLU A 182 0.78 0.66 -22.65
C GLU A 182 0.61 -0.76 -22.08
N LEU A 183 -0.07 -1.62 -22.82
CA LEU A 183 -0.38 -3.00 -22.45
C LEU A 183 0.30 -3.95 -23.42
N HIS A 184 1.13 -4.84 -22.90
CA HIS A 184 1.78 -5.88 -23.69
C HIS A 184 0.99 -7.17 -23.55
N LEU A 185 0.25 -7.53 -24.61
CA LEU A 185 -0.65 -8.68 -24.62
C LEU A 185 0.04 -9.87 -25.27
N THR A 186 -0.02 -11.02 -24.60
CA THR A 186 0.46 -12.30 -25.14
C THR A 186 -0.74 -13.04 -25.73
N ALA A 187 -0.87 -13.05 -27.05
CA ALA A 187 -1.87 -13.82 -27.78
C ALA A 187 -1.17 -14.61 -28.91
N GLU A 188 -1.93 -15.34 -29.75
CA GLU A 188 -1.37 -15.99 -30.95
C GLU A 188 -0.56 -15.02 -31.82
N LYS A 189 -0.95 -13.74 -31.82
CA LYS A 189 -0.15 -12.63 -32.31
C LYS A 189 0.11 -11.69 -31.13
N PRO A 190 1.36 -11.58 -30.64
CA PRO A 190 1.72 -10.57 -29.65
C PRO A 190 1.26 -9.20 -30.13
N MET A 191 0.61 -8.45 -29.27
CA MET A 191 0.08 -7.13 -29.61
C MET A 191 0.35 -6.14 -28.49
N GLU A 192 0.70 -4.93 -28.88
CA GLU A 192 0.87 -3.80 -27.98
C GLU A 192 -0.34 -2.89 -28.14
N LEU A 193 -1.06 -2.67 -27.04
CA LEU A 193 -2.17 -1.73 -26.99
C LEU A 193 -1.72 -0.49 -26.22
N GLN A 194 -1.68 0.65 -26.90
CA GLN A 194 -1.36 1.94 -26.29
C GLN A 194 -2.56 2.88 -26.40
N GLY A 195 -3.00 3.45 -25.29
CA GLY A 195 -4.14 4.37 -25.28
C GLY A 195 -4.27 5.16 -23.99
N SER A 196 -5.20 6.11 -23.95
CA SER A 196 -5.58 6.79 -22.70
C SER A 196 -6.36 5.85 -21.78
N LEU A 197 -6.51 6.20 -20.50
CA LEU A 197 -7.49 5.54 -19.62
C LEU A 197 -8.94 5.71 -20.09
N ASP A 198 -9.20 6.67 -20.98
CA ASP A 198 -10.50 6.87 -21.63
C ASP A 198 -10.68 6.03 -22.90
N ASP A 199 -9.62 5.33 -23.34
CA ASP A 199 -9.71 4.44 -24.47
C ASP A 199 -10.55 3.20 -24.11
N MET A 200 -11.55 2.91 -24.94
CA MET A 200 -12.49 1.82 -24.72
C MET A 200 -11.82 0.45 -24.74
N ASP A 201 -10.79 0.25 -25.56
CA ASP A 201 -10.09 -1.03 -25.65
C ASP A 201 -9.15 -1.21 -24.44
N VAL A 202 -8.44 -0.15 -24.02
CA VAL A 202 -7.64 -0.17 -22.78
C VAL A 202 -8.54 -0.47 -21.58
N LYS A 203 -9.67 0.24 -21.45
CA LYS A 203 -10.64 -0.02 -20.39
C LYS A 203 -11.13 -1.46 -20.44
N ARG A 204 -11.52 -1.97 -21.61
CA ARG A 204 -12.03 -3.34 -21.77
C ARG A 204 -11.00 -4.38 -21.31
N VAL A 205 -9.73 -4.23 -21.70
CA VAL A 205 -8.66 -5.14 -21.28
C VAL A 205 -8.48 -5.10 -19.76
N LEU A 206 -8.30 -3.92 -19.17
CA LEU A 206 -8.08 -3.79 -17.71
C LEU A 206 -9.26 -4.34 -16.91
N THR A 207 -10.49 -4.06 -17.36
CA THR A 207 -11.71 -4.53 -16.70
C THR A 207 -11.83 -6.05 -16.82
N PHE A 208 -11.49 -6.61 -17.97
CA PHE A 208 -11.48 -8.05 -18.20
C PHE A 208 -10.49 -8.78 -17.28
N VAL A 209 -9.31 -8.23 -17.07
CA VAL A 209 -8.29 -8.78 -16.16
C VAL A 209 -8.79 -8.86 -14.73
N VAL A 210 -9.41 -7.78 -14.26
CA VAL A 210 -9.97 -7.67 -12.90
C VAL A 210 -11.12 -8.65 -12.71
N GLN A 211 -12.01 -8.78 -13.71
CA GLN A 211 -13.16 -9.68 -13.63
C GLN A 211 -12.77 -11.17 -13.75
N ASN A 212 -11.71 -11.48 -14.49
CA ASN A 212 -11.25 -12.85 -14.76
C ASN A 212 -9.99 -13.19 -13.98
N GLY A 213 -9.94 -12.80 -12.71
CA GLY A 213 -8.70 -12.79 -11.94
C GLY A 213 -8.01 -14.16 -11.74
N GLN A 214 -8.71 -15.26 -12.00
CA GLN A 214 -8.15 -16.61 -11.96
C GLN A 214 -7.15 -16.90 -13.10
N ARG A 215 -7.17 -16.09 -14.17
CA ARG A 215 -6.33 -16.26 -15.36
C ARG A 215 -5.04 -15.43 -15.36
N PHE A 216 -4.94 -14.44 -14.48
CA PHE A 216 -3.85 -13.47 -14.47
C PHE A 216 -3.17 -13.45 -13.12
N ASP A 217 -1.90 -13.06 -13.05
CA ASP A 217 -1.17 -12.94 -11.79
C ASP A 217 -1.70 -11.79 -10.92
N SER A 218 -1.57 -11.90 -9.60
CA SER A 218 -2.14 -10.88 -8.69
C SER A 218 -1.51 -9.50 -8.86
N GLY A 219 -0.23 -9.42 -9.27
CA GLY A 219 0.42 -8.15 -9.59
C GLY A 219 -0.30 -7.42 -10.72
N VAL A 220 -0.50 -8.09 -11.86
CA VAL A 220 -1.21 -7.53 -13.02
C VAL A 220 -2.62 -7.07 -12.66
N ARG A 221 -3.32 -7.83 -11.82
CA ARG A 221 -4.66 -7.46 -11.34
C ARG A 221 -4.64 -6.23 -10.44
N LEU A 222 -3.66 -6.12 -9.54
CA LEU A 222 -3.48 -4.93 -8.69
C LEU A 222 -3.14 -3.69 -9.52
N ASP A 223 -2.25 -3.81 -10.51
CA ASP A 223 -1.91 -2.72 -11.42
C ASP A 223 -3.13 -2.27 -12.23
N SER A 224 -3.93 -3.23 -12.70
CA SER A 224 -5.19 -2.94 -13.40
C SER A 224 -6.19 -2.20 -12.52
N LEU A 225 -6.35 -2.63 -11.25
CA LEU A 225 -7.19 -1.95 -10.27
C LEU A 225 -6.71 -0.51 -10.02
N GLU A 226 -5.40 -0.32 -9.84
CA GLU A 226 -4.82 0.99 -9.55
C GLU A 226 -5.01 1.99 -10.70
N LEU A 227 -4.86 1.53 -11.95
CA LEU A 227 -5.16 2.33 -13.13
C LEU A 227 -6.64 2.68 -13.24
N LEU A 228 -7.51 1.68 -13.10
CA LEU A 228 -8.97 1.86 -13.20
C LEU A 228 -9.53 2.73 -12.07
N ARG A 229 -8.85 2.84 -10.92
CA ARG A 229 -9.31 3.63 -9.77
C ARG A 229 -9.60 5.09 -10.13
N ARG A 230 -8.89 5.65 -11.13
CA ARG A 230 -9.09 7.02 -11.64
C ARG A 230 -10.39 7.20 -12.44
N ARG A 231 -11.07 6.10 -12.75
CA ARG A 231 -12.32 6.02 -13.50
C ARG A 231 -13.40 5.27 -12.69
N SER A 232 -13.32 5.28 -11.36
CA SER A 232 -14.32 4.68 -10.47
C SER A 232 -15.72 5.32 -10.56
N SER A 233 -15.87 6.48 -11.21
CA SER A 233 -17.18 7.04 -11.55
C SER A 233 -17.89 6.26 -12.66
N ASP A 234 -17.17 5.48 -13.48
CA ASP A 234 -17.75 4.58 -14.48
C ASP A 234 -18.38 3.36 -13.79
N THR A 235 -19.65 3.11 -14.09
CA THR A 235 -20.42 1.99 -13.54
C THR A 235 -19.84 0.64 -13.92
N GLU A 236 -19.30 0.47 -15.13
CA GLU A 236 -18.68 -0.79 -15.57
C GLU A 236 -17.42 -1.10 -14.75
N VAL A 237 -16.62 -0.05 -14.48
CA VAL A 237 -15.42 -0.15 -13.63
C VAL A 237 -15.80 -0.49 -12.18
N ARG A 238 -16.82 0.17 -11.61
CA ARG A 238 -17.31 -0.19 -10.26
C ARG A 238 -17.81 -1.62 -10.18
N GLN A 239 -18.54 -2.10 -11.20
CA GLN A 239 -18.99 -3.48 -11.25
C GLN A 239 -17.81 -4.45 -11.27
N ALA A 240 -16.74 -4.15 -12.00
CA ALA A 240 -15.52 -4.94 -11.98
C ALA A 240 -14.84 -4.96 -10.60
N PHE A 241 -14.77 -3.82 -9.90
CA PHE A 241 -14.28 -3.78 -8.52
C PHE A 241 -15.16 -4.61 -7.59
N CYS A 242 -16.48 -4.56 -7.74
CA CYS A 242 -17.40 -5.38 -6.95
C CYS A 242 -17.23 -6.88 -7.22
N ILE A 243 -16.89 -7.26 -8.45
CA ILE A 243 -16.60 -8.66 -8.81
C ILE A 243 -15.28 -9.10 -8.17
N ALA A 244 -14.22 -8.30 -8.31
CA ALA A 244 -12.91 -8.61 -7.72
C ALA A 244 -12.98 -8.69 -6.19
N ALA A 245 -13.63 -7.74 -5.54
CA ALA A 245 -13.84 -7.73 -4.09
C ALA A 245 -14.53 -9.00 -3.56
N ARG A 246 -15.44 -9.61 -4.34
CA ARG A 246 -16.17 -10.82 -3.91
C ARG A 246 -15.48 -12.13 -4.29
N LYS A 247 -14.77 -12.16 -5.41
CA LYS A 247 -14.35 -13.42 -6.05
C LYS A 247 -12.84 -13.62 -6.16
N ASP A 248 -12.04 -12.58 -5.95
CA ASP A 248 -10.59 -12.71 -6.12
C ASP A 248 -9.98 -13.61 -5.03
N ARG A 249 -9.09 -14.51 -5.44
CA ARG A 249 -8.43 -15.46 -4.53
C ARG A 249 -7.44 -14.77 -3.59
N ASN A 250 -6.84 -13.66 -4.02
CA ASN A 250 -5.85 -12.91 -3.25
C ASN A 250 -6.55 -11.84 -2.39
N PRO A 251 -6.42 -11.89 -1.05
CA PRO A 251 -7.05 -10.92 -0.16
C PRO A 251 -6.57 -9.47 -0.37
N GLY A 252 -5.34 -9.27 -0.84
CA GLY A 252 -4.82 -7.94 -1.18
C GLY A 252 -5.55 -7.31 -2.36
N VAL A 253 -5.92 -8.12 -3.37
CA VAL A 253 -6.74 -7.65 -4.50
C VAL A 253 -8.15 -7.31 -4.04
N ARG A 254 -8.76 -8.15 -3.19
CA ARG A 254 -10.09 -7.89 -2.63
C ARG A 254 -10.11 -6.60 -1.81
N LEU A 255 -9.13 -6.43 -0.92
CA LEU A 255 -8.95 -5.23 -0.11
C LEU A 255 -8.82 -3.98 -1.00
N LYS A 256 -7.91 -4.02 -1.97
CA LYS A 256 -7.67 -2.90 -2.88
C LYS A 256 -8.90 -2.54 -3.70
N ALA A 257 -9.69 -3.54 -4.11
CA ALA A 257 -10.96 -3.32 -4.79
C ALA A 257 -11.99 -2.62 -3.89
N LEU A 258 -12.09 -3.00 -2.60
CA LEU A 258 -12.96 -2.29 -1.64
C LEU A 258 -12.50 -0.85 -1.39
N GLU A 259 -11.19 -0.61 -1.25
CA GLU A 259 -10.64 0.74 -1.12
C GLU A 259 -11.00 1.63 -2.32
N ALA A 260 -11.00 1.06 -3.54
CA ALA A 260 -11.36 1.77 -4.76
C ALA A 260 -12.87 2.07 -4.87
N LEU A 261 -13.71 1.42 -4.07
CA LEU A 261 -15.16 1.63 -4.01
C LEU A 261 -15.59 2.68 -2.96
N ARG A 262 -14.66 3.21 -2.16
CA ARG A 262 -14.96 4.28 -1.19
C ARG A 262 -15.58 5.49 -1.89
N GLY A 263 -16.59 6.08 -1.25
CA GLY A 263 -17.35 7.22 -1.77
C GLY A 263 -18.50 6.83 -2.70
N PHE A 264 -18.67 5.55 -3.00
CA PHE A 264 -19.77 5.04 -3.83
C PHE A 264 -20.75 4.15 -3.05
N GLU A 265 -20.85 4.31 -1.73
CA GLU A 265 -21.68 3.48 -0.86
C GLU A 265 -23.20 3.67 -1.08
N GLN A 266 -23.57 4.72 -1.82
CA GLN A 266 -24.94 4.96 -2.30
C GLN A 266 -25.33 4.04 -3.47
N ASP A 267 -24.36 3.43 -4.15
CA ASP A 267 -24.61 2.42 -5.17
C ASP A 267 -24.97 1.09 -4.49
N ASP A 268 -26.13 0.52 -4.83
CA ASP A 268 -26.64 -0.70 -4.20
C ASP A 268 -25.70 -1.90 -4.41
N ALA A 269 -25.05 -2.00 -5.58
CA ALA A 269 -24.11 -3.08 -5.85
C ALA A 269 -22.86 -2.98 -4.97
N VAL A 270 -22.40 -1.76 -4.71
CA VAL A 270 -21.26 -1.49 -3.82
C VAL A 270 -21.64 -1.79 -2.38
N ARG A 271 -22.81 -1.34 -1.93
CA ARG A 271 -23.30 -1.60 -0.57
C ARG A 271 -23.47 -3.09 -0.29
N LEU A 272 -24.05 -3.84 -1.22
CA LEU A 272 -24.18 -5.29 -1.12
C LEU A 272 -22.81 -5.98 -1.11
N THR A 273 -21.85 -5.48 -1.88
CA THR A 273 -20.48 -6.01 -1.89
C THR A 273 -19.77 -5.78 -0.56
N LEU A 274 -19.91 -4.58 0.03
CA LEU A 274 -19.35 -4.28 1.35
C LEU A 274 -19.99 -5.14 2.45
N LEU A 275 -21.31 -5.36 2.38
CA LEU A 275 -22.03 -6.24 3.30
C LEU A 275 -21.54 -7.70 3.20
N ASP A 276 -21.44 -8.21 1.97
CA ASP A 276 -20.93 -9.56 1.71
C ASP A 276 -19.51 -9.73 2.22
N ALA A 277 -18.62 -8.77 1.95
CA ALA A 277 -17.26 -8.77 2.46
C ALA A 277 -17.22 -8.78 4.00
N LEU A 278 -17.99 -7.91 4.66
CA LEU A 278 -18.07 -7.86 6.12
C LEU A 278 -18.60 -9.17 6.72
N GLN A 279 -19.54 -9.84 6.07
CA GLN A 279 -20.15 -11.05 6.58
C GLN A 279 -19.30 -12.30 6.34
N ASN A 280 -18.72 -12.41 5.14
CA ASN A 280 -18.25 -13.68 4.58
C ASN A 280 -16.75 -13.71 4.23
N ASP A 281 -16.02 -12.58 4.22
CA ASP A 281 -14.60 -12.63 3.86
C ASP A 281 -13.76 -13.27 4.97
N ASP A 282 -12.94 -14.25 4.62
CA ASP A 282 -12.06 -14.95 5.57
C ASP A 282 -10.97 -14.03 6.13
N CYS A 283 -10.50 -13.06 5.34
CA CYS A 283 -9.43 -12.15 5.71
C CYS A 283 -9.96 -11.02 6.60
N PRO A 284 -9.48 -10.89 7.86
CA PRO A 284 -9.95 -9.83 8.76
C PRO A 284 -9.69 -8.42 8.22
N GLY A 285 -8.61 -8.22 7.44
CA GLY A 285 -8.29 -6.92 6.84
C GLY A 285 -9.36 -6.45 5.86
N VAL A 286 -9.89 -7.36 5.03
CA VAL A 286 -10.97 -7.04 4.07
C VAL A 286 -12.27 -6.72 4.83
N ARG A 287 -12.59 -7.48 5.89
CA ARG A 287 -13.76 -7.19 6.73
C ARG A 287 -13.64 -5.85 7.48
N VAL A 288 -12.45 -5.51 7.96
CA VAL A 288 -12.15 -4.21 8.60
C VAL A 288 -12.37 -3.07 7.59
N GLU A 289 -11.91 -3.22 6.36
CA GLU A 289 -12.15 -2.24 5.32
C GLU A 289 -13.65 -2.07 5.04
N ALA A 290 -14.38 -3.17 4.93
CA ALA A 290 -15.82 -3.16 4.68
C ALA A 290 -16.60 -2.41 5.78
N ILE A 291 -16.33 -2.68 7.06
CA ILE A 291 -17.02 -1.98 8.16
C ILE A 291 -16.65 -0.50 8.22
N ASN A 292 -15.42 -0.13 7.84
CA ASN A 292 -14.98 1.26 7.79
C ASN A 292 -15.68 2.04 6.67
N ALA A 293 -15.77 1.48 5.47
CA ALA A 293 -16.49 2.11 4.37
C ALA A 293 -17.98 2.30 4.68
N LEU A 294 -18.60 1.33 5.36
CA LEU A 294 -20.01 1.39 5.74
C LEU A 294 -20.33 2.43 6.83
N GLN A 295 -19.34 3.03 7.51
CA GLN A 295 -19.58 4.01 8.58
C GLN A 295 -20.42 5.21 8.12
N THR A 296 -20.19 5.72 6.91
CA THR A 296 -20.94 6.86 6.37
C THR A 296 -22.42 6.48 6.17
N VAL A 297 -22.69 5.27 5.72
CA VAL A 297 -24.06 4.75 5.57
C VAL A 297 -24.73 4.61 6.94
N MET A 298 -24.01 4.04 7.93
CA MET A 298 -24.49 3.89 9.31
C MET A 298 -24.87 5.21 9.96
N ARG A 299 -24.04 6.25 9.80
CA ARG A 299 -24.34 7.60 10.31
C ARG A 299 -25.60 8.19 9.66
N ALA A 300 -25.71 8.09 8.33
CA ALA A 300 -26.87 8.58 7.61
C ALA A 300 -28.17 7.87 8.02
N MET A 301 -28.12 6.56 8.29
CA MET A 301 -29.27 5.82 8.86
C MET A 301 -29.62 6.28 10.27
N GLY A 302 -28.64 6.53 11.13
CA GLY A 302 -28.89 7.03 12.49
C GLY A 302 -29.58 8.39 12.52
N GLU A 303 -29.39 9.20 11.48
CA GLU A 303 -30.06 10.50 11.32
C GLU A 303 -31.46 10.39 10.70
N LYS A 304 -31.62 9.54 9.68
CA LYS A 304 -32.86 9.43 8.89
C LYS A 304 -33.84 8.37 9.41
N GLY A 305 -33.41 7.54 10.35
CA GLY A 305 -34.13 6.34 10.78
C GLY A 305 -33.84 5.12 9.88
N ILE A 306 -34.16 3.94 10.39
CA ILE A 306 -33.91 2.65 9.72
C ILE A 306 -35.01 2.40 8.69
N SER A 307 -34.64 2.24 7.42
CA SER A 307 -35.56 1.84 6.35
C SER A 307 -35.61 0.32 6.18
N PRO A 308 -36.60 -0.25 5.47
CA PRO A 308 -36.64 -1.69 5.18
C PRO A 308 -35.40 -2.21 4.44
N GLN A 309 -34.75 -1.37 3.63
CA GLN A 309 -33.55 -1.72 2.87
C GLN A 309 -32.31 -1.85 3.78
N ASP A 310 -32.33 -1.20 4.94
CA ASP A 310 -31.25 -1.18 5.92
C ASP A 310 -31.24 -2.40 6.84
N GLN A 311 -32.35 -3.15 6.87
CA GLN A 311 -32.52 -4.29 7.77
C GLN A 311 -31.45 -5.37 7.56
N GLY A 312 -31.01 -5.56 6.31
CA GLY A 312 -29.91 -6.49 5.99
C GLY A 312 -28.61 -6.11 6.70
N LEU A 313 -28.23 -4.83 6.63
CA LEU A 313 -27.04 -4.32 7.32
C LEU A 313 -27.16 -4.42 8.84
N VAL A 314 -28.31 -4.05 9.40
CA VAL A 314 -28.55 -4.18 10.84
C VAL A 314 -28.39 -5.63 11.30
N ASN A 315 -28.89 -6.60 10.54
CA ASN A 315 -28.75 -8.02 10.86
C ASN A 315 -27.28 -8.48 10.80
N VAL A 316 -26.53 -8.07 9.77
CA VAL A 316 -25.08 -8.35 9.68
C VAL A 316 -24.33 -7.73 10.86
N LEU A 317 -24.60 -6.47 11.22
CA LEU A 317 -23.95 -5.83 12.37
C LEU A 317 -24.27 -6.54 13.69
N ARG A 318 -25.52 -6.94 13.91
CA ARG A 318 -25.94 -7.66 15.13
C ARG A 318 -25.22 -9.01 15.24
N ASP A 319 -25.09 -9.69 14.11
CA ASP A 319 -24.33 -10.93 13.98
C ASP A 319 -22.83 -10.73 14.26
N ARG A 320 -22.19 -9.81 13.55
CA ARG A 320 -20.75 -9.52 13.67
C ARG A 320 -20.36 -9.03 15.05
N MET A 321 -21.21 -8.24 15.71
CA MET A 321 -21.02 -7.82 17.11
C MET A 321 -20.83 -9.01 18.06
N GLN A 322 -21.56 -10.10 17.84
CA GLN A 322 -21.55 -11.27 18.73
C GLN A 322 -20.50 -12.30 18.32
N ARG A 323 -20.31 -12.51 17.01
CA ARG A 323 -19.62 -13.70 16.48
C ARG A 323 -18.36 -13.42 15.66
N ASP A 324 -18.05 -12.18 15.28
CA ASP A 324 -16.85 -11.94 14.48
C ASP A 324 -15.59 -12.28 15.30
N PRO A 325 -14.62 -13.04 14.75
CA PRO A 325 -13.38 -13.36 15.48
C PRO A 325 -12.53 -12.10 15.75
N ASN A 326 -12.63 -11.07 14.91
CA ASN A 326 -11.88 -9.82 15.08
C ASN A 326 -12.58 -8.89 16.10
N ASN A 327 -11.86 -8.55 17.17
CA ASN A 327 -12.35 -7.68 18.24
C ASN A 327 -12.75 -6.28 17.73
N TYR A 328 -11.97 -5.69 16.83
CA TYR A 328 -12.28 -4.39 16.25
C TYR A 328 -13.64 -4.40 15.55
N ILE A 329 -13.93 -5.44 14.77
CA ILE A 329 -15.21 -5.57 14.05
C ILE A 329 -16.36 -5.73 15.04
N ARG A 330 -16.19 -6.52 16.11
CA ARG A 330 -17.20 -6.63 17.17
C ARG A 330 -17.50 -5.28 17.81
N MET A 331 -16.46 -4.53 18.19
CA MET A 331 -16.59 -3.22 18.83
C MET A 331 -17.26 -2.19 17.90
N GLN A 332 -16.82 -2.11 16.64
CA GLN A 332 -17.41 -1.20 15.66
C GLN A 332 -18.88 -1.56 15.39
N SER A 333 -19.19 -2.86 15.27
CA SER A 333 -20.56 -3.32 15.08
C SER A 333 -21.44 -2.99 16.30
N ALA A 334 -20.94 -3.17 17.52
CA ALA A 334 -21.64 -2.77 18.75
C ALA A 334 -21.89 -1.26 18.82
N ALA A 335 -20.89 -0.46 18.45
CA ALA A 335 -21.01 0.99 18.41
C ALA A 335 -22.07 1.44 17.40
N ALA A 336 -22.07 0.84 16.20
CA ALA A 336 -23.07 1.12 15.18
C ALA A 336 -24.49 0.75 15.63
N ILE A 337 -24.70 -0.43 16.21
CA ILE A 337 -26.02 -0.85 16.72
C ILE A 337 -26.54 0.11 17.81
N ARG A 338 -25.66 0.59 18.71
CA ARG A 338 -26.06 1.58 19.73
C ARG A 338 -26.47 2.92 19.12
N GLN A 339 -25.80 3.36 18.05
CA GLN A 339 -26.14 4.61 17.35
C GLN A 339 -27.46 4.51 16.59
N LEU A 340 -27.83 3.31 16.14
CA LEU A 340 -29.08 3.03 15.43
C LEU A 340 -30.25 2.71 16.36
N GLY A 341 -30.00 2.41 17.63
CA GLY A 341 -31.02 2.17 18.65
C GLY A 341 -31.83 3.44 18.95
N PRO A 342 -33.04 3.32 19.53
CA PRO A 342 -33.85 4.47 19.91
C PRO A 342 -33.02 5.38 20.82
N ARG A 343 -32.86 6.65 20.43
CA ARG A 343 -32.32 7.68 21.32
C ARG A 343 -33.31 7.81 22.45
N GLU A 344 -32.97 7.32 23.65
CA GLU A 344 -33.74 7.63 24.84
C GLU A 344 -33.72 9.14 25.00
N LEU A 345 -34.86 9.76 24.71
CA LEU A 345 -35.11 11.17 24.99
C LEU A 345 -35.20 11.29 26.52
N HIS A 346 -34.11 11.73 27.14
CA HIS A 346 -34.13 12.23 28.51
C HIS A 346 -34.40 13.71 28.54
#